data_AF-A0A162C9C5-F1
#
_entry.id   AF-A0A162C9C5-F1
#
_cell.length_a   1.000
_cell.length_b   1.000
_cell.length_c   1.000
_cell.angle_alpha   90.00
_cell.angle_beta   90.00
_cell.angle_gamma   90.00
#
_symmetry.space_group_name_H-M   'P 1'
#
loop_
_entity.id
_entity.type
_entity.pdbx_description
1 polymer ?
#
loop_
_entity_poly.entity_id
_entity_poly.type
_entity_poly.pdbx_seq_one_letter_code
_entity_poly.pdbx_strand_id
1 'polypeptide(L)'
;LDESIEDFAVGLATMAMERLPALLFPPMQIQAVLKEIKAILPSGWSLSPSIQMGDTWQVYKDAKVAVAAIEDNLRIFIHLPVFEFPFGFTLYEVISLPRPTKNATQGAQFHPLPAFLAVANDRQAFTELSTHEAHRCMMTTTSICPISKAINKRHREPSCAMALFLKDEKRSRVQCSTKL
;
A
#
# COMPACT_ATOMS: atom_id res chain seq x y z
N LEU A 1 -28.58 -28.44 17.04
CA LEU A 1 -28.50 -27.34 18.03
C LEU A 1 -27.09 -27.25 18.57
N ASP A 2 -26.47 -28.36 18.96
CA ASP A 2 -25.07 -28.36 19.42
C ASP A 2 -24.08 -27.91 18.34
N GLU A 3 -24.17 -28.43 17.11
CA GLU A 3 -23.25 -28.07 16.02
C GLU A 3 -23.29 -26.57 15.68
N SER A 4 -24.48 -25.96 15.62
CA SER A 4 -24.62 -24.51 15.37
C SER A 4 -24.04 -23.64 16.49
N ILE A 5 -24.06 -24.12 17.73
CA ILE A 5 -23.49 -23.41 18.88
C ILE A 5 -21.96 -23.55 18.87
N GLU A 6 -21.45 -24.74 18.53
CA GLU A 6 -20.02 -24.99 18.34
C GLU A 6 -19.47 -24.13 17.19
N ASP A 7 -20.14 -24.10 16.05
CA ASP A 7 -19.78 -23.27 14.89
C ASP A 7 -19.72 -21.78 15.25
N PHE A 8 -20.68 -21.32 16.05
CA PHE A 8 -20.68 -19.95 16.55
C PHE A 8 -19.52 -19.66 17.50
N ALA A 9 -19.21 -20.58 18.41
CA ALA A 9 -18.06 -20.46 19.31
C ALA A 9 -16.72 -20.42 18.55
N VAL A 10 -16.56 -21.29 17.55
CA VAL A 10 -15.38 -21.29 16.66
C VAL A 10 -15.28 -19.99 15.87
N GLY A 11 -16.41 -19.49 15.37
CA GLY A 11 -16.48 -18.20 14.68
C GLY A 11 -16.06 -17.04 15.57
N LEU A 12 -16.54 -16.98 16.81
CA LEU A 12 -16.14 -15.97 17.79
C LEU A 12 -14.65 -16.03 18.11
N ALA A 13 -14.10 -17.23 18.34
CA ALA A 13 -12.67 -17.41 18.57
C ALA A 13 -11.82 -16.93 17.38
N THR A 14 -12.30 -17.17 16.15
CA THR A 14 -11.65 -16.69 14.93
C THR A 14 -11.65 -15.16 14.85
N MET A 15 -12.77 -14.52 15.18
CA MET A 15 -12.88 -13.06 15.20
C MET A 15 -12.05 -12.43 16.32
N ALA A 16 -11.89 -13.10 17.46
CA ALA A 16 -10.99 -12.67 18.53
C ALA A 16 -9.52 -12.64 18.10
N MET A 17 -9.15 -13.42 17.07
CA MET A 17 -7.83 -13.35 16.41
C MET A 17 -7.77 -12.31 15.29
N GLU A 18 -8.74 -11.39 15.23
CA GLU A 18 -8.92 -10.36 14.19
C GLU A 18 -9.15 -10.94 12.79
N ARG A 19 -9.59 -12.21 12.66
CA ARG A 19 -9.78 -12.90 11.39
C ARG A 19 -11.26 -13.05 11.06
N LEU A 20 -11.56 -13.09 9.76
CA LEU A 20 -12.92 -13.35 9.28
C LEU A 20 -13.21 -14.86 9.25
N PRO A 21 -14.21 -15.36 10.00
CA PRO A 21 -14.58 -16.77 9.96
C PRO A 21 -15.42 -17.10 8.72
N ALA A 22 -14.91 -17.96 7.84
CA ALA A 22 -15.65 -18.45 6.67
C ALA A 22 -16.91 -19.25 7.02
N LEU A 23 -16.96 -19.80 8.23
CA LEU A 23 -18.10 -20.56 8.74
C LEU A 23 -19.32 -19.67 9.00
N LEU A 24 -19.11 -18.49 9.61
CA LEU A 24 -20.18 -17.52 9.86
C LEU A 24 -20.45 -16.60 8.66
N PHE A 25 -19.44 -16.39 7.83
CA PHE A 25 -19.54 -15.57 6.63
C PHE A 25 -19.15 -16.39 5.40
N PRO A 26 -20.06 -17.17 4.81
CA PRO A 26 -19.76 -18.06 3.69
C PRO A 26 -19.28 -17.31 2.44
N PRO A 27 -18.40 -17.91 1.61
CA PRO A 27 -17.84 -17.25 0.43
C PRO A 27 -18.88 -16.69 -0.55
N MET A 28 -20.01 -17.40 -0.74
CA MET A 28 -21.09 -16.93 -1.61
C MET A 28 -21.73 -15.63 -1.12
N GLN A 29 -21.92 -15.48 0.19
CA GLN A 29 -22.46 -14.25 0.79
C GLN A 29 -21.45 -13.11 0.69
N ILE A 30 -20.17 -13.39 1.00
CA ILE A 30 -19.08 -12.42 0.83
C ILE A 30 -19.01 -11.95 -0.62
N GLN A 31 -19.09 -12.84 -1.60
CA GLN A 31 -19.04 -12.47 -3.02
C GLN A 31 -20.19 -11.53 -3.43
N ALA A 32 -21.40 -11.72 -2.89
CA ALA A 32 -22.52 -10.82 -3.12
C ALA A 32 -22.24 -9.42 -2.55
N VAL A 33 -21.81 -9.35 -1.28
CA VAL A 33 -21.46 -8.10 -0.61
C VAL A 33 -20.31 -7.37 -1.32
N LEU A 34 -19.29 -8.10 -1.79
CA LEU A 34 -18.19 -7.50 -2.54
C LEU A 34 -18.64 -6.83 -3.84
N LYS A 35 -19.64 -7.39 -4.54
CA LYS A 35 -20.21 -6.78 -5.74
C LYS A 35 -20.92 -5.46 -5.42
N GLU A 36 -21.66 -5.42 -4.31
CA GLU A 36 -22.32 -4.21 -3.83
C GLU A 36 -21.30 -3.16 -3.40
N ILE A 37 -20.27 -3.54 -2.63
CA ILE A 37 -19.16 -2.65 -2.26
C ILE A 37 -18.53 -2.05 -3.52
N LYS A 38 -18.22 -2.87 -4.53
CA LYS A 38 -17.63 -2.40 -5.79
C LYS A 38 -18.51 -1.37 -6.50
N ALA A 39 -19.83 -1.48 -6.40
CA ALA A 39 -20.77 -0.56 -7.04
C ALA A 39 -20.86 0.82 -6.35
N ILE A 40 -20.52 0.90 -5.06
CA ILE A 40 -20.60 2.14 -4.27
C ILE A 40 -19.24 2.82 -4.05
N LEU A 41 -18.13 2.15 -4.40
CA LEU A 41 -16.80 2.74 -4.24
C LEU A 41 -16.66 4.00 -5.13
N PRO A 42 -16.07 5.09 -4.60
CA PRO A 42 -15.81 6.27 -5.41
C PRO A 42 -14.90 5.96 -6.60
N SER A 43 -15.02 6.76 -7.66
CA SER A 43 -14.12 6.64 -8.82
C SER A 43 -12.65 6.73 -8.40
N GLY A 44 -11.83 5.84 -8.95
CA GLY A 44 -10.43 5.69 -8.59
C GLY A 44 -10.17 4.74 -7.43
N TRP A 45 -11.19 4.29 -6.68
CA TRP A 45 -11.03 3.31 -5.61
C TRP A 45 -11.48 1.91 -6.04
N SER A 46 -10.81 0.89 -5.52
CA SER A 46 -11.07 -0.50 -5.90
C SER A 46 -10.65 -1.47 -4.80
N LEU A 47 -11.14 -2.70 -4.86
CA LEU A 47 -10.67 -3.80 -4.01
C LEU A 47 -9.30 -4.32 -4.47
N SER A 48 -8.67 -5.21 -3.72
CA SER A 48 -7.38 -5.78 -4.15
C SER A 48 -7.50 -6.48 -5.51
N PRO A 49 -6.45 -6.49 -6.36
CA PRO A 49 -6.51 -7.12 -7.68
C PRO A 49 -7.00 -8.57 -7.64
N SER A 50 -6.57 -9.36 -6.65
CA SER A 50 -7.01 -10.75 -6.49
C SER A 50 -8.52 -10.86 -6.27
N ILE A 51 -9.09 -10.02 -5.38
CA ILE A 51 -10.53 -9.99 -5.14
C ILE A 51 -11.29 -9.57 -6.41
N GLN A 52 -10.75 -8.60 -7.16
CA GLN A 52 -11.35 -8.18 -8.43
C GLN A 52 -11.35 -9.28 -9.50
N MET A 53 -10.34 -10.16 -9.48
CA MET A 53 -10.26 -11.36 -10.33
C MET A 53 -11.16 -12.51 -9.85
N GLY A 54 -11.91 -12.32 -8.76
CA GLY A 54 -12.85 -13.29 -8.22
C GLY A 54 -12.28 -14.20 -7.12
N ASP A 55 -11.04 -13.99 -6.69
CA ASP A 55 -10.46 -14.73 -5.57
C ASP A 55 -11.07 -14.24 -4.24
N THR A 56 -12.19 -14.85 -3.89
CA THR A 56 -12.93 -14.54 -2.66
C THR A 56 -12.16 -14.99 -1.41
N TRP A 57 -11.25 -15.97 -1.54
CA TRP A 57 -10.44 -16.43 -0.41
C TRP A 57 -9.46 -15.39 0.08
N GLN A 58 -9.02 -14.48 -0.81
CA GLN A 58 -8.17 -13.38 -0.43
C GLN A 58 -8.83 -12.44 0.60
N VAL A 59 -10.17 -12.34 0.61
CA VAL A 59 -10.91 -11.55 1.62
C VAL A 59 -10.60 -12.04 3.03
N TYR A 60 -10.57 -13.35 3.26
CA TYR A 60 -10.33 -13.91 4.59
C TYR A 60 -8.86 -13.75 5.04
N LYS A 61 -7.95 -13.43 4.12
CA LYS A 61 -6.56 -13.09 4.42
C LYS A 61 -6.37 -11.59 4.67
N ASP A 62 -7.05 -10.77 3.88
CA ASP A 62 -6.86 -9.31 3.88
C ASP A 62 -7.75 -8.60 4.90
N ALA A 63 -8.92 -9.16 5.22
CA ALA A 63 -9.87 -8.54 6.14
C ALA A 63 -9.39 -8.63 7.58
N LYS A 64 -9.55 -7.52 8.30
CA LYS A 64 -9.38 -7.46 9.75
C LYS A 64 -10.73 -7.32 10.42
N VAL A 65 -10.99 -8.13 11.44
CA VAL A 65 -12.25 -8.12 12.16
C VAL A 65 -12.07 -7.50 13.54
N ALA A 66 -12.96 -6.59 13.91
CA ALA A 66 -13.12 -6.11 15.28
C ALA A 66 -14.54 -6.42 15.75
N VAL A 67 -14.69 -6.81 17.00
CA VAL A 67 -15.99 -7.17 17.60
C VAL A 67 -16.22 -6.30 18.82
N ALA A 68 -17.42 -5.74 18.93
CA ALA A 68 -17.88 -5.03 20.10
C ALA A 68 -19.15 -5.68 20.63
N ALA A 69 -19.20 -5.96 21.93
CA ALA A 69 -20.43 -6.31 22.61
C ALA A 69 -21.22 -5.03 22.91
N ILE A 70 -22.50 -5.03 22.57
CA ILE A 70 -23.43 -3.92 22.81
C ILE A 70 -24.69 -4.51 23.42
N GLU A 71 -24.92 -4.24 24.70
CA GLU A 71 -26.06 -4.78 25.46
C GLU A 71 -26.18 -6.31 25.23
N ASP A 72 -27.21 -6.74 24.50
CA ASP A 72 -27.49 -8.15 24.18
C ASP A 72 -27.05 -8.59 22.78
N ASN A 73 -26.25 -7.78 22.08
CA ASN A 73 -25.85 -8.02 20.69
C ASN A 73 -24.34 -7.92 20.49
N LEU A 74 -23.88 -8.53 19.40
CA LEU A 74 -22.52 -8.36 18.90
C LEU A 74 -22.55 -7.50 17.64
N ARG A 75 -21.73 -6.45 17.64
CA ARG A 75 -21.46 -5.65 16.45
C ARG A 75 -20.10 -6.04 15.90
N ILE A 76 -20.10 -6.56 14.68
CA ILE A 76 -18.91 -7.03 13.98
C ILE A 76 -18.54 -5.97 12.95
N PHE A 77 -17.29 -5.51 13.02
CA PHE A 77 -16.70 -4.57 12.07
C PHE A 77 -15.69 -5.33 11.21
N ILE A 78 -15.94 -5.38 9.90
CA ILE A 78 -15.06 -6.03 8.94
C ILE A 78 -14.33 -4.93 8.16
N HIS A 79 -13.04 -4.77 8.42
CA HIS A 79 -12.19 -3.83 7.74
C HIS A 79 -11.55 -4.50 6.52
N LEU A 80 -11.98 -4.11 5.33
CA LEU A 80 -11.39 -4.56 4.06
C LEU A 80 -10.55 -3.44 3.45
N PRO A 81 -9.30 -3.70 3.03
CA PRO A 81 -8.49 -2.68 2.39
C PRO A 81 -9.06 -2.31 1.01
N VAL A 82 -9.10 -1.01 0.74
CA VAL A 82 -9.42 -0.43 -0.57
C VAL A 82 -8.20 0.30 -1.12
N PHE A 83 -8.06 0.30 -2.43
CA PHE A 83 -6.89 0.74 -3.17
C PHE A 83 -7.26 1.80 -4.18
N GLU A 84 -6.44 2.84 -4.28
CA GLU A 84 -6.52 3.78 -5.38
C GLU A 84 -5.94 3.13 -6.66
N PHE A 85 -6.80 2.77 -7.61
CA PHE A 85 -6.44 2.19 -8.90
C PHE A 85 -5.98 3.30 -9.88
N PRO A 86 -4.87 3.15 -10.64
CA PRO A 86 -3.93 2.04 -10.76
C PRO A 86 -2.50 2.47 -10.41
N PHE A 87 -2.22 2.91 -9.17
CA PHE A 87 -0.82 3.16 -8.83
C PHE A 87 -0.15 1.88 -8.34
N GLY A 88 0.18 1.01 -9.30
CA GLY A 88 1.25 0.05 -9.11
C GLY A 88 2.57 0.81 -9.08
N PHE A 89 3.29 0.69 -7.97
CA PHE A 89 4.61 1.31 -7.80
C PHE A 89 5.71 0.27 -7.83
N THR A 90 6.79 0.59 -8.54
CA THR A 90 8.07 -0.08 -8.37
C THR A 90 8.87 0.67 -7.32
N LEU A 91 9.31 -0.04 -6.28
CA LEU A 91 10.11 0.50 -5.20
C LEU A 91 11.60 0.41 -5.56
N TYR A 92 12.29 1.54 -5.56
CA TYR A 92 13.72 1.64 -5.79
C TYR A 92 14.43 2.09 -4.51
N GLU A 93 15.50 1.40 -4.13
CA GLU A 93 16.45 1.90 -3.16
C GLU A 93 17.36 2.95 -3.82
N VAL A 94 17.54 4.10 -3.17
CA VAL A 94 18.32 5.21 -3.70
C VAL A 94 19.71 5.18 -3.08
N ILE A 95 20.70 4.84 -3.89
CA ILE A 95 22.11 4.82 -3.49
C ILE A 95 22.82 6.01 -4.14
N SER A 96 23.31 6.93 -3.30
CA SER A 96 24.08 8.09 -3.75
C SER A 96 25.56 7.75 -3.78
N LEU A 97 26.17 7.82 -4.97
CA LEU A 97 27.61 7.59 -5.15
C LEU A 97 28.33 8.93 -5.31
N PRO A 98 29.49 9.13 -4.65
CA PRO A 98 30.27 10.35 -4.80
C PRO A 98 30.85 10.46 -6.21
N ARG A 99 30.76 11.65 -6.80
CA ARG A 99 31.38 11.99 -8.08
C ARG A 99 32.57 12.92 -7.84
N PRO A 100 33.70 12.73 -8.53
CA PRO A 100 34.83 13.63 -8.38
C PRO A 100 34.43 15.06 -8.73
N THR A 101 34.76 15.98 -7.83
CA THR A 101 34.69 17.42 -8.10
C THR A 101 35.74 17.80 -9.14
N LYS A 102 35.67 19.01 -9.72
CA LYS A 102 36.59 19.48 -10.77
C LYS A 102 38.08 19.32 -10.43
N ASN A 103 38.43 19.35 -9.13
CA ASN A 103 39.81 19.22 -8.67
C ASN A 103 40.20 17.77 -8.34
N ALA A 104 39.29 16.80 -8.52
CA ALA A 104 39.46 15.36 -8.26
C ALA A 104 39.90 14.97 -6.83
N THR A 105 40.00 15.93 -5.90
CA THR A 105 40.42 15.73 -4.51
C THR A 105 39.26 15.43 -3.55
N GLN A 106 38.05 15.80 -3.95
CA GLN A 106 36.83 15.59 -3.15
C GLN A 106 35.74 14.96 -4.02
N GLY A 107 34.94 14.09 -3.41
CA GLY A 107 33.71 13.59 -4.00
C GLY A 107 32.54 14.50 -3.64
N ALA A 108 31.61 14.70 -4.56
CA ALA A 108 30.34 15.37 -4.31
C ALA A 108 29.19 14.42 -4.62
N GLN A 109 28.14 14.48 -3.81
CA GLN A 109 26.94 13.68 -3.94
C GLN A 109 25.72 14.57 -4.17
N PHE A 110 24.72 14.06 -4.89
CA PHE A 110 23.47 14.78 -5.07
C PHE A 110 22.64 14.80 -3.79
N HIS A 111 21.95 15.92 -3.56
CA HIS A 111 21.09 16.14 -2.40
C HIS A 111 19.96 17.14 -2.74
N PRO A 112 18.74 17.02 -2.21
CA PRO A 112 18.26 15.96 -1.32
C PRO A 112 17.90 14.67 -2.07
N LEU A 113 18.13 13.52 -1.43
CA LEU A 113 17.73 12.21 -1.93
C LEU A 113 17.00 11.47 -0.80
N PRO A 114 15.85 10.83 -1.08
CA PRO A 114 15.18 9.96 -0.12
C PRO A 114 15.94 8.64 -0.01
N ALA A 115 15.61 7.81 0.99
CA ALA A 115 16.15 6.46 1.08
C ALA A 115 15.56 5.55 -0.01
N PHE A 116 14.27 5.70 -0.28
CA PHE A 116 13.55 4.93 -1.29
C PHE A 116 12.69 5.85 -2.17
N LEU A 117 12.58 5.48 -3.44
CA LEU A 117 11.72 6.13 -4.41
C LEU A 117 10.74 5.10 -4.96
N ALA A 118 9.44 5.30 -4.72
CA ALA A 118 8.40 4.49 -5.33
C ALA A 118 7.89 5.23 -6.58
N VAL A 119 7.98 4.59 -7.76
CA VAL A 119 7.60 5.19 -9.05
C VAL A 119 6.48 4.38 -9.68
N ALA A 120 5.42 5.06 -10.10
CA ALA A 120 4.30 4.42 -10.77
C ALA A 120 4.75 3.80 -12.11
N ASN A 121 4.05 2.78 -12.57
CA ASN A 121 4.40 2.06 -13.81
C ASN A 121 4.48 2.96 -15.05
N ASP A 122 3.62 3.98 -15.14
CA ASP A 122 3.62 4.98 -16.21
C ASP A 122 4.68 6.09 -16.04
N ARG A 123 5.39 6.06 -14.91
CA ARG A 123 6.38 7.05 -14.46
C ARG A 123 5.82 8.47 -14.36
N GLN A 124 4.50 8.64 -14.25
CA GLN A 124 3.84 9.95 -14.10
C GLN A 124 3.67 10.34 -12.64
N ALA A 125 3.57 9.36 -11.76
CA ALA A 125 3.44 9.54 -10.32
C ALA A 125 4.60 8.90 -9.57
N PHE A 126 4.94 9.48 -8.41
CA PHE A 126 5.99 8.98 -7.55
C PHE A 126 5.71 9.34 -6.08
N THR A 127 6.39 8.68 -5.16
CA THR A 127 6.44 9.08 -3.76
C THR A 127 7.80 8.75 -3.17
N GLU A 128 8.25 9.60 -2.25
CA GLU A 128 9.56 9.51 -1.61
C GLU A 128 9.42 8.95 -0.21
N LEU A 129 10.05 7.81 0.05
CA LEU A 129 9.87 7.03 1.27
C LEU A 129 11.17 7.00 2.09
N SER A 130 10.99 7.04 3.41
CA SER A 130 12.04 6.67 4.36
C SER A 130 12.21 5.16 4.43
N THR A 131 13.32 4.70 5.01
CA THR A 131 13.60 3.28 5.25
C THR A 131 12.47 2.61 6.03
N HIS A 132 11.97 3.25 7.09
CA HIS A 132 10.86 2.73 7.89
C HIS A 132 9.56 2.55 7.07
N GLU A 133 9.24 3.51 6.20
CA GLU A 133 8.05 3.43 5.35
C GLU A 133 8.18 2.34 4.28
N ALA A 134 9.34 2.25 3.63
CA ALA A 134 9.63 1.22 2.65
C ALA A 134 9.59 -0.20 3.25
N HIS A 135 10.10 -0.39 4.47
CA HIS A 135 10.05 -1.68 5.16
C HIS A 135 8.62 -2.18 5.38
N ARG A 136 7.66 -1.29 5.67
CA ARG A 136 6.25 -1.69 5.79
C ARG A 136 5.67 -2.26 4.50
N CYS A 137 6.26 -1.93 3.37
CA CYS A 137 5.86 -2.44 2.05
C CYS A 137 6.62 -3.71 1.64
N MET A 138 7.79 -3.96 2.24
CA MET A 138 8.59 -5.17 1.99
C MET A 138 8.21 -6.33 2.93
N MET A 139 7.69 -6.03 4.13
CA MET A 139 7.33 -7.02 5.14
C MET A 139 5.94 -7.64 4.93
N THR A 140 5.10 -7.04 4.08
CA THR A 140 3.79 -7.58 3.78
C THR A 140 3.91 -8.75 2.81
N THR A 141 3.32 -9.89 3.16
CA THR A 141 3.19 -11.05 2.25
C THR A 141 2.25 -10.74 1.07
N THR A 142 1.47 -9.67 1.21
CA THR A 142 0.65 -9.09 0.16
C THR A 142 1.44 -7.98 -0.54
N SER A 143 1.24 -7.81 -1.85
CA SER A 143 1.83 -6.73 -2.66
C SER A 143 1.25 -5.34 -2.33
N ILE A 144 0.81 -5.13 -1.08
CA ILE A 144 0.03 -4.00 -0.58
C ILE A 144 0.94 -3.14 0.29
N CYS A 145 1.20 -1.92 -0.18
CA CYS A 145 2.06 -0.96 0.51
C CYS A 145 1.22 0.12 1.19
N PRO A 146 1.18 0.21 2.54
CA PRO A 146 0.48 1.27 3.25
C PRO A 146 1.29 2.57 3.19
N ILE A 147 1.16 3.28 2.07
CA ILE A 147 1.78 4.58 1.85
C ILE A 147 0.93 5.64 2.53
N SER A 148 1.42 6.17 3.66
CA SER A 148 0.79 7.29 4.38
C SER A 148 1.16 8.66 3.81
N LYS A 149 2.04 8.70 2.80
CA LYS A 149 2.46 9.93 2.12
C LYS A 149 1.63 10.20 0.88
N ALA A 150 1.56 11.48 0.52
CA ALA A 150 0.95 11.90 -0.73
C ALA A 150 1.67 11.29 -1.95
N ILE A 151 0.87 10.94 -2.95
CA ILE A 151 1.35 10.55 -4.27
C ILE A 151 1.55 11.82 -5.10
N ASN A 152 2.79 12.05 -5.51
CA ASN A 152 3.21 13.24 -6.23
C ASN A 152 3.15 13.03 -7.74
N LYS A 153 2.74 14.05 -8.50
CA LYS A 153 2.80 14.03 -9.96
C LYS A 153 4.12 14.63 -10.43
N ARG A 154 4.85 13.92 -11.31
CA ARG A 154 6.20 14.32 -11.78
C ARG A 154 6.28 15.74 -12.33
N HIS A 155 5.21 16.25 -12.90
CA HIS A 155 5.19 17.57 -13.53
C HIS A 155 4.79 18.70 -12.58
N ARG A 156 4.18 18.37 -11.43
CA ARG A 156 3.70 19.35 -10.46
C ARG A 156 4.68 19.51 -9.31
N GLU A 157 5.20 18.39 -8.82
CA GLU A 157 6.07 18.39 -7.64
C GLU A 157 7.56 18.31 -8.03
N PRO A 158 8.42 19.17 -7.47
CA PRO A 158 9.86 19.10 -7.67
C PRO A 158 10.46 17.94 -6.87
N SER A 159 11.38 17.18 -7.48
CA SER A 159 12.11 16.12 -6.78
C SER A 159 13.44 15.86 -7.48
N CYS A 160 14.53 16.05 -6.75
CA CYS A 160 15.86 15.70 -7.24
C CYS A 160 15.95 14.22 -7.62
N ALA A 161 15.43 13.33 -6.77
CA ALA A 161 15.43 11.90 -7.02
C ALA A 161 14.68 11.53 -8.30
N MET A 162 13.49 12.11 -8.52
CA MET A 162 12.71 11.86 -9.73
C MET A 162 13.37 12.46 -10.99
N ALA A 163 13.99 13.64 -10.87
CA ALA A 163 14.74 14.26 -11.98
C ALA A 163 15.94 13.39 -12.39
N LEU A 164 16.69 12.87 -11.41
CA LEU A 164 17.80 11.94 -11.66
C LEU A 164 17.31 10.60 -12.22
N PHE A 165 16.22 10.05 -11.69
CA PHE A 165 15.61 8.82 -12.20
C PHE A 165 15.21 8.93 -13.68
N LEU A 166 14.62 10.06 -14.07
CA LEU A 166 14.24 10.34 -15.46
C LEU A 166 15.41 10.80 -16.34
N LYS A 167 16.61 11.02 -15.78
CA LYS A 167 17.77 11.60 -16.45
C LYS A 167 17.48 12.97 -17.08
N ASP A 168 16.66 13.79 -16.40
CA ASP A 168 16.37 15.16 -16.84
C ASP A 168 17.43 16.12 -16.32
N GLU A 169 18.43 16.40 -17.16
CA GLU A 169 19.56 17.30 -16.85
C GLU A 169 19.14 18.74 -16.53
N LYS A 170 18.03 19.22 -17.10
CA LYS A 170 17.56 20.59 -16.82
C LYS A 170 16.96 20.66 -15.42
N ARG A 171 16.10 19.69 -15.09
CA ARG A 171 15.48 19.61 -13.76
C ARG A 171 16.48 19.25 -12.68
N SER A 172 17.43 18.35 -12.95
CA SER A 172 18.44 17.96 -11.96
C SER A 172 19.29 19.17 -11.53
N ARG A 173 19.67 20.05 -12.45
CA ARG A 173 20.42 21.29 -12.11
C ARG A 173 19.63 22.27 -11.25
N VAL A 174 18.30 22.26 -11.33
CA VAL A 174 17.43 23.16 -10.57
C VAL A 174 17.04 22.54 -9.22
N GLN A 175 16.81 21.23 -9.19
CA GLN A 175 16.20 20.53 -8.05
C GLN A 175 17.24 19.82 -7.18
N CYS A 176 18.45 19.56 -7.69
CA CYS A 176 19.53 18.94 -6.94
C CYS A 176 20.62 19.96 -6.58
N SER A 177 21.00 19.95 -5.32
CA SER A 177 22.26 20.49 -4.82
C SER A 177 23.34 19.41 -4.79
N THR A 178 24.60 19.82 -4.66
CA THR A 178 25.72 18.91 -4.42
C THR A 178 26.25 19.13 -3.02
N LYS A 179 26.39 18.04 -2.26
CA LYS A 179 27.01 18.01 -0.94
C LYS A 179 28.38 17.34 -1.08
N LEU A 180 29.43 17.98 -0.55
CA LEU A 180 30.77 17.42 -0.47
C LEU A 180 30.84 16.32 0.61
#